data_AF-A0A2V5U9W1-F1
#
_entry.id   AF-A0A2V5U9W1-F1
#
_cell.length_a   1.000
_cell.length_b   1.000
_cell.length_c   1.000
_cell.angle_alpha   90.00
_cell.angle_beta   90.00
_cell.angle_gamma   90.00
#
_symmetry.space_group_name_H-M   'P 1'
#
loop_
_entity.id
_entity.type
_entity.pdbx_description
1 polymer ?
#
loop_
_entity_poly.entity_id
_entity_poly.type
_entity_poly.pdbx_seq_one_letter_code
_entity_poly.pdbx_strand_id
1 'polypeptide(L)'
;MSGTGQSNFQITKVNGSYTIDKASSITTVTVANATYDGSPHGGTASVTGAGGLNESLTVSYSGRNGTVYGPSATAPTNVGDYTASASFGGDANHDGSNDSKDYSITKALVTATAGSGSATYDGASKSPSACVVSGTYTGDLTCANNPASVGPGAGTTTIYPVVSGTGLTNFQIGVFDDDGNGRQCNL
;
A
#
# COMPACT_ATOMS: atom_id res chain seq x y z
N MET A 1 12.64 33.23 -59.05
CA MET A 1 13.45 33.62 -60.23
C MET A 1 13.70 35.12 -60.15
N SER A 2 14.96 35.57 -60.30
CA SER A 2 15.29 36.99 -60.46
C SER A 2 15.90 37.21 -61.84
N GLY A 3 15.21 37.97 -62.69
CA GLY A 3 15.66 38.38 -64.02
C GLY A 3 15.02 39.73 -64.38
N THR A 4 15.71 40.53 -65.18
CA THR A 4 15.44 41.97 -65.45
C THR A 4 14.23 42.27 -66.34
N GLY A 5 13.25 41.36 -66.42
CA GLY A 5 12.06 41.47 -67.28
C GLY A 5 10.70 41.33 -66.57
N GLN A 6 10.66 41.35 -65.23
CA GLN A 6 9.42 41.09 -64.47
C GLN A 6 8.43 42.26 -64.42
N SER A 7 8.73 43.42 -65.03
CA SER A 7 7.81 44.57 -65.06
C SER A 7 6.57 44.35 -65.93
N ASN A 8 6.58 43.34 -66.81
CA ASN A 8 5.47 43.07 -67.75
C ASN A 8 4.61 41.86 -67.36
N PHE A 9 4.88 41.22 -66.21
CA PHE A 9 4.08 40.11 -65.69
C PHE A 9 3.53 40.44 -64.30
N GLN A 10 2.20 40.47 -64.17
CA GLN A 10 1.57 40.51 -62.85
C GLN A 10 1.73 39.14 -62.18
N ILE A 11 2.74 39.00 -61.33
CA ILE A 11 2.95 37.77 -60.54
C ILE A 11 2.15 37.87 -59.24
N THR A 12 1.02 37.17 -59.18
CA THR A 12 0.27 36.98 -57.93
C THR A 12 0.94 35.90 -57.12
N LYS A 13 1.53 36.27 -55.97
CA LYS A 13 2.02 35.29 -55.00
C LYS A 13 0.82 34.76 -54.20
N VAL A 14 0.62 33.44 -54.27
CA VAL A 14 -0.36 32.75 -53.42
C VAL A 14 0.40 32.08 -52.29
N ASN A 15 0.04 32.39 -51.06
CA ASN A 15 0.60 31.72 -49.89
C ASN A 15 -0.06 30.34 -49.75
N GLY A 16 0.75 29.31 -49.53
CA GLY A 16 0.28 28.03 -49.00
C GLY A 16 0.26 28.04 -47.48
N SER A 17 -0.47 27.10 -46.89
CA SER A 17 -0.39 26.77 -45.46
C SER A 17 0.01 25.31 -45.28
N TYR A 18 0.59 25.00 -44.12
CA TYR A 18 0.89 23.65 -43.67
C TYR A 18 0.58 23.57 -42.18
N THR A 19 -0.16 22.54 -41.78
CA THR A 19 -0.56 22.33 -40.39
C THR A 19 0.12 21.07 -39.88
N ILE A 20 0.61 21.15 -38.64
CA ILE A 20 1.11 20.00 -37.89
C ILE A 20 0.22 19.87 -36.66
N ASP A 21 -0.48 18.75 -36.57
CA ASP A 21 -1.32 18.44 -35.42
C ASP A 21 -0.48 17.95 -34.24
N LYS A 22 -1.03 18.03 -33.02
CA LYS A 22 -0.41 17.42 -31.84
C LYS A 22 -0.35 15.90 -31.97
N ALA A 23 0.67 15.30 -31.38
CA ALA A 23 0.80 13.86 -31.27
C ALA A 23 0.15 13.33 -29.98
N SER A 24 -0.41 12.12 -30.00
CA SER A 24 -0.91 11.49 -28.78
C SER A 24 0.24 11.15 -27.81
N SER A 25 -0.07 11.11 -26.51
CA SER A 25 0.81 10.61 -25.46
C SER A 25 0.21 9.40 -24.74
N ILE A 26 1.03 8.64 -24.03
CA ILE A 26 0.64 7.46 -23.25
C ILE A 26 1.20 7.59 -21.84
N THR A 27 0.32 7.76 -20.86
CA THR A 27 0.65 7.65 -19.44
C THR A 27 0.58 6.18 -19.02
N THR A 28 1.56 5.73 -18.23
CA THR A 28 1.63 4.37 -17.67
C THR A 28 1.83 4.45 -16.17
N VAL A 29 0.94 3.84 -15.39
CA VAL A 29 1.08 3.67 -13.94
C VAL A 29 1.46 2.22 -13.65
N THR A 30 2.46 2.00 -12.79
CA THR A 30 2.86 0.68 -12.29
C THR A 30 2.83 0.67 -10.77
N VAL A 31 2.11 -0.28 -10.19
CA VAL A 31 2.01 -0.51 -8.74
C VAL A 31 1.75 -2.00 -8.47
N ALA A 32 2.14 -2.47 -7.29
CA ALA A 32 1.97 -3.87 -6.87
C ALA A 32 1.21 -3.96 -5.55
N ASN A 33 0.55 -5.10 -5.34
CA ASN A 33 -0.01 -5.43 -4.03
C ASN A 33 1.11 -5.64 -3.00
N ALA A 34 0.80 -5.37 -1.74
CA ALA A 34 1.73 -5.55 -0.63
C ALA A 34 1.06 -6.22 0.58
N THR A 35 1.89 -6.67 1.51
CA THR A 35 1.48 -7.04 2.86
C THR A 35 1.99 -5.95 3.80
N TYR A 36 1.20 -5.61 4.80
CA TYR A 36 1.56 -4.61 5.80
C TYR A 36 2.91 -4.94 6.46
N ASP A 37 3.85 -4.00 6.38
CA ASP A 37 5.20 -4.13 6.93
C ASP A 37 5.66 -2.83 7.62
N GLY A 38 4.73 -1.90 7.86
CA GLY A 38 4.99 -0.58 8.44
C GLY A 38 5.60 0.45 7.47
N SER A 39 5.87 0.08 6.21
CA SER A 39 6.42 1.00 5.20
C SER A 39 5.35 1.50 4.23
N PRO A 40 5.48 2.71 3.66
CA PRO A 40 4.62 3.16 2.56
C PRO A 40 4.78 2.29 1.31
N HIS A 41 3.67 1.89 0.70
CA HIS A 41 3.63 1.11 -0.54
C HIS A 41 3.00 1.95 -1.65
N GLY A 42 3.79 2.26 -2.68
CA GLY A 42 3.38 3.13 -3.78
C GLY A 42 3.81 2.58 -5.14
N GLY A 43 3.45 3.31 -6.20
CA GLY A 43 3.80 3.01 -7.57
C GLY A 43 4.66 4.08 -8.22
N THR A 44 4.98 3.86 -9.49
CA THR A 44 5.64 4.82 -10.37
C THR A 44 4.73 5.16 -11.54
N ALA A 45 4.92 6.34 -12.13
CA ALA A 45 4.25 6.71 -13.37
C ALA A 45 5.20 7.40 -14.35
N SER A 46 4.96 7.17 -15.63
CA SER A 46 5.67 7.85 -16.73
C SER A 46 4.73 8.16 -17.87
N VAL A 47 5.04 9.19 -18.65
CA VAL A 47 4.39 9.48 -19.93
C VAL A 47 5.39 9.32 -21.06
N THR A 48 4.93 8.72 -22.15
CA THR A 48 5.71 8.56 -23.39
C THR A 48 4.93 9.10 -24.59
N GLY A 49 5.63 9.48 -25.66
CA GLY A 49 4.99 10.00 -26.87
C GLY A 49 5.96 10.14 -28.05
N ALA A 50 5.45 10.65 -29.16
CA ALA A 50 6.27 10.97 -30.33
C ALA A 50 7.34 12.04 -30.01
N GLY A 51 8.31 12.25 -30.91
CA GLY A 51 9.30 13.31 -30.74
C GLY A 51 10.24 13.15 -29.52
N GLY A 52 10.21 12.01 -28.83
CA GLY A 52 11.09 11.71 -27.69
C GLY A 52 10.52 12.06 -26.31
N LEU A 53 9.22 12.35 -26.19
CA LEU A 53 8.57 12.51 -24.89
C LEU A 53 8.76 11.24 -24.04
N ASN A 54 9.41 11.39 -22.89
CA ASN A 54 9.63 10.34 -21.90
C ASN A 54 9.94 10.97 -20.54
N GLU A 55 8.92 11.16 -19.71
CA GLU A 55 9.01 11.89 -18.44
C GLU A 55 8.37 11.10 -17.31
N SER A 56 8.87 11.29 -16.08
CA SER A 56 8.24 10.75 -14.88
C SER A 56 7.09 11.64 -14.42
N LEU A 57 6.01 11.04 -13.93
CA LEU A 57 4.86 11.74 -13.36
C LEU A 57 4.74 11.45 -11.87
N THR A 58 4.22 12.42 -11.12
CA THR A 58 3.81 12.22 -9.73
C THR A 58 2.56 11.34 -9.68
N VAL A 59 2.60 10.30 -8.85
CA VAL A 59 1.45 9.43 -8.60
C VAL A 59 0.58 10.03 -7.49
N SER A 60 -0.74 10.05 -7.72
CA SER A 60 -1.76 10.37 -6.73
C SER A 60 -2.48 9.11 -6.28
N TYR A 61 -2.59 8.91 -4.97
CA TYR A 61 -3.21 7.77 -4.33
C TYR A 61 -4.54 8.16 -3.70
N SER A 62 -5.56 7.32 -3.90
CA SER A 62 -6.86 7.43 -3.23
C SER A 62 -7.32 6.08 -2.70
N GLY A 63 -8.10 6.09 -1.62
CA GLY A 63 -8.73 4.89 -1.09
C GLY A 63 -9.96 4.48 -1.91
N ARG A 64 -10.21 3.17 -1.98
CA ARG A 64 -11.39 2.57 -2.62
C ARG A 64 -11.99 1.48 -1.73
N ASN A 65 -13.16 0.96 -2.10
CA ASN A 65 -13.87 -0.12 -1.37
C ASN A 65 -14.02 0.14 0.15
N GLY A 66 -14.33 1.37 0.55
CA GLY A 66 -14.50 1.75 1.96
C GLY A 66 -13.21 2.19 2.66
N THR A 67 -12.05 2.08 2.00
CA THR A 67 -10.81 2.70 2.48
C THR A 67 -10.90 4.21 2.27
N VAL A 68 -10.78 5.00 3.34
CA VAL A 68 -10.73 6.47 3.28
C VAL A 68 -9.28 6.91 3.22
N TYR A 69 -8.84 7.40 2.06
CA TYR A 69 -7.49 7.91 1.86
C TYR A 69 -7.43 8.86 0.67
N GLY A 70 -6.59 9.89 0.75
CA GLY A 70 -6.28 10.77 -0.36
C GLY A 70 -7.46 11.62 -0.88
N PRO A 71 -7.30 12.24 -2.07
CA PRO A 71 -6.14 12.15 -2.95
C PRO A 71 -4.85 12.68 -2.29
N SER A 72 -3.74 11.97 -2.44
CA SER A 72 -2.46 12.27 -1.79
C SER A 72 -1.29 11.85 -2.67
N ALA A 73 -0.20 12.62 -2.70
CA ALA A 73 1.05 12.21 -3.34
C ALA A 73 1.89 11.27 -2.45
N THR A 74 1.58 11.20 -1.16
CA THR A 74 2.19 10.24 -0.23
C THR A 74 1.55 8.87 -0.42
N ALA A 75 2.37 7.84 -0.54
CA ALA A 75 1.92 6.46 -0.62
C ALA A 75 1.28 6.01 0.71
N PRO A 76 0.21 5.19 0.69
CA PRO A 76 -0.39 4.63 1.88
C PRO A 76 0.51 3.57 2.54
N THR A 77 0.37 3.43 3.85
CA THR A 77 1.08 2.43 4.66
C THR A 77 0.14 1.40 5.28
N ASN A 78 -1.09 1.79 5.61
CA ASN A 78 -2.04 0.95 6.32
C ASN A 78 -2.74 -0.04 5.39
N VAL A 79 -3.37 -1.06 5.97
CA VAL A 79 -4.21 -2.01 5.24
C VAL A 79 -5.37 -1.29 4.59
N GLY A 80 -5.63 -1.67 3.34
CA GLY A 80 -6.72 -1.09 2.56
C GLY A 80 -6.63 -1.43 1.09
N ASP A 81 -7.67 -1.03 0.37
CA ASP A 81 -7.73 -1.02 -1.07
C ASP A 81 -7.47 0.41 -1.58
N TYR A 82 -6.59 0.54 -2.56
CA TYR A 82 -6.14 1.82 -3.08
C TYR A 82 -6.16 1.86 -4.61
N THR A 83 -6.22 3.08 -5.15
CA THR A 83 -6.00 3.38 -6.57
C THR A 83 -4.80 4.33 -6.68
N ALA A 84 -3.80 3.95 -7.47
CA ALA A 84 -2.71 4.81 -7.91
C ALA A 84 -3.05 5.40 -9.27
N SER A 85 -2.90 6.71 -9.44
CA SER A 85 -3.28 7.42 -10.66
C SER A 85 -2.24 8.47 -11.06
N ALA A 86 -2.11 8.71 -12.36
CA ALA A 86 -1.31 9.80 -12.89
C ALA A 86 -1.96 10.36 -14.15
N SER A 87 -1.75 11.65 -14.40
CA SER A 87 -2.25 12.35 -15.58
C SER A 87 -1.17 13.29 -16.12
N PHE A 88 -0.98 13.22 -17.43
CA PHE A 88 -0.24 14.19 -18.21
C PHE A 88 -1.25 15.14 -18.88
N GLY A 89 -1.18 16.43 -18.55
CA GLY A 89 -2.12 17.44 -19.06
C GLY A 89 -1.98 17.75 -20.55
N GLY A 90 -0.96 17.22 -21.22
CA GLY A 90 -0.56 17.61 -22.57
C GLY A 90 0.45 18.76 -22.56
N ASP A 91 1.02 19.03 -23.73
CA ASP A 91 1.94 20.15 -23.95
C ASP A 91 1.66 20.84 -25.29
N ALA A 92 2.59 21.64 -25.80
CA ALA A 92 2.46 22.33 -27.08
C ALA A 92 2.37 21.36 -28.28
N ASN A 93 3.04 20.22 -28.20
CA ASN A 93 3.21 19.23 -29.26
C ASN A 93 2.44 17.93 -29.00
N HIS A 94 1.98 17.68 -27.76
CA HIS A 94 1.33 16.45 -27.36
C HIS A 94 -0.04 16.67 -26.71
N ASP A 95 -0.97 15.77 -27.01
CA ASP A 95 -2.23 15.66 -26.29
C ASP A 95 -2.00 15.06 -24.89
N GLY A 96 -2.92 15.35 -23.97
CA GLY A 96 -2.91 14.78 -22.63
C GLY A 96 -3.27 13.29 -22.61
N SER A 97 -2.85 12.60 -21.55
CA SER A 97 -3.18 11.20 -21.29
C SER A 97 -3.21 10.93 -19.79
N ASN A 98 -3.84 9.83 -19.37
CA ASN A 98 -3.91 9.43 -17.97
C ASN A 98 -3.95 7.91 -17.86
N ASP A 99 -3.55 7.39 -16.70
CA ASP A 99 -3.69 5.99 -16.36
C ASP A 99 -3.93 5.83 -14.85
N SER A 100 -4.53 4.70 -14.48
CA SER A 100 -4.76 4.33 -13.08
C SER A 100 -4.66 2.81 -12.89
N LYS A 101 -4.23 2.41 -11.70
CA LYS A 101 -4.10 1.01 -11.29
C LYS A 101 -4.53 0.82 -9.85
N ASP A 102 -5.34 -0.20 -9.63
CA ASP A 102 -5.78 -0.60 -8.31
C ASP A 102 -4.81 -1.60 -7.69
N TYR A 103 -4.61 -1.50 -6.37
CA TYR A 103 -3.81 -2.43 -5.57
C TYR A 103 -4.32 -2.47 -4.13
N SER A 104 -3.81 -3.41 -3.34
CA SER A 104 -4.14 -3.53 -1.93
C SER A 104 -2.91 -3.73 -1.06
N ILE A 105 -3.03 -3.25 0.19
CA ILE A 105 -2.14 -3.59 1.30
C ILE A 105 -2.92 -4.54 2.19
N THR A 106 -2.49 -5.79 2.25
CA THR A 106 -3.15 -6.86 3.02
C THR A 106 -2.61 -6.93 4.46
N LYS A 107 -3.41 -7.49 5.37
CA LYS A 107 -3.03 -7.63 6.77
C LYS A 107 -1.76 -8.47 6.95
N ALA A 108 -0.89 -8.07 7.86
CA ALA A 108 0.24 -8.89 8.29
C ALA A 108 -0.27 -10.04 9.17
N LEU A 109 0.10 -11.27 8.83
CA LEU A 109 -0.26 -12.44 9.64
C LEU A 109 0.67 -12.55 10.85
N VAL A 110 0.09 -12.60 12.04
CA VAL A 110 0.81 -12.81 13.29
C VAL A 110 0.10 -13.85 14.15
N THR A 111 0.87 -14.51 15.00
CA THR A 111 0.38 -15.50 15.95
C THR A 111 0.79 -15.10 17.37
N ALA A 112 -0.19 -15.03 18.27
CA ALA A 112 0.05 -14.87 19.69
C ALA A 112 -0.17 -16.20 20.42
N THR A 113 0.81 -16.58 21.22
CA THR A 113 0.83 -17.85 21.94
C THR A 113 0.98 -17.57 23.43
N ALA A 114 -0.02 -18.00 24.21
CA ALA A 114 0.03 -17.91 25.66
C ALA A 114 1.27 -18.65 26.21
N GLY A 115 1.73 -18.17 27.35
CA GLY A 115 2.71 -18.88 28.15
C GLY A 115 2.14 -20.12 28.81
N SER A 116 3.04 -21.01 29.22
CA SER A 116 2.72 -22.31 29.82
C SER A 116 3.71 -22.68 30.91
N GLY A 117 3.39 -23.71 31.67
CA GLY A 117 4.28 -24.22 32.71
C GLY A 117 3.64 -25.28 33.60
N SER A 118 4.47 -25.97 34.37
CA SER A 118 4.04 -26.96 35.35
C SER A 118 4.85 -26.82 36.63
N ALA A 119 4.20 -26.93 37.80
CA ALA A 119 4.86 -26.90 39.10
C ALA A 119 4.16 -27.84 40.09
N THR A 120 4.91 -28.32 41.07
CA THR A 120 4.34 -29.05 42.21
C THR A 120 3.63 -28.09 43.16
N TYR A 121 2.52 -28.53 43.77
CA TYR A 121 1.79 -27.75 44.75
C TYR A 121 2.67 -27.47 45.99
N ASP A 122 2.87 -26.18 46.28
CA ASP A 122 3.60 -25.68 47.45
C ASP A 122 2.83 -24.56 48.18
N GLY A 123 1.54 -24.38 47.85
CA GLY A 123 0.70 -23.34 48.42
C GLY A 123 0.92 -21.93 47.85
N ALA A 124 1.83 -21.74 46.87
CA ALA A 124 2.07 -20.46 46.22
C ALA A 124 1.48 -20.37 44.81
N SER A 125 1.16 -19.16 44.35
CA SER A 125 0.80 -18.90 42.96
C SER A 125 2.01 -19.07 42.02
N LYS A 126 1.76 -19.44 40.76
CA LYS A 126 2.80 -19.68 39.74
C LYS A 126 2.62 -18.76 38.54
N SER A 127 3.73 -18.27 38.00
CA SER A 127 3.75 -17.49 36.77
C SER A 127 4.02 -18.40 35.58
N PRO A 128 3.19 -18.39 34.53
CA PRO A 128 3.49 -19.09 33.28
C PRO A 128 4.73 -18.50 32.59
N SER A 129 5.26 -19.18 31.57
CA SER A 129 6.27 -18.60 30.67
C SER A 129 5.74 -17.33 29.99
N ALA A 130 6.60 -16.55 29.34
CA ALA A 130 6.17 -15.31 28.69
C ALA A 130 5.21 -15.60 27.52
N CYS A 131 4.16 -14.79 27.38
CA CYS A 131 3.39 -14.76 26.14
C CYS A 131 4.26 -14.19 25.01
N VAL A 132 4.13 -14.76 23.82
CA VAL A 132 4.91 -14.34 22.66
C VAL A 132 4.01 -14.01 21.47
N VAL A 133 4.37 -12.96 20.73
CA VAL A 133 3.83 -12.67 19.39
C VAL A 133 4.91 -12.99 18.38
N SER A 134 4.53 -13.69 17.31
CA SER A 134 5.42 -14.04 16.21
C SER A 134 4.77 -13.75 14.86
N GLY A 135 5.59 -13.50 13.85
CA GLY A 135 5.17 -13.18 12.49
C GLY A 135 6.33 -12.57 11.70
N THR A 136 6.15 -12.37 10.40
CA THR A 136 7.17 -11.73 9.55
C THR A 136 7.35 -10.26 9.90
N TYR A 137 6.27 -9.59 10.30
CA TYR A 137 6.27 -8.24 10.83
C TYR A 137 5.29 -8.18 12.01
N THR A 138 5.80 -7.82 13.19
CA THR A 138 4.99 -7.68 14.42
C THR A 138 4.85 -6.24 14.87
N GLY A 139 5.57 -5.28 14.26
CA GLY A 139 5.56 -3.88 14.69
C GLY A 139 5.80 -3.72 16.19
N ASP A 140 4.92 -2.97 16.86
CA ASP A 140 4.91 -2.72 18.30
C ASP A 140 3.98 -3.68 19.09
N LEU A 141 3.49 -4.75 18.45
CA LEU A 141 2.60 -5.71 19.11
C LEU A 141 3.29 -6.34 20.33
N THR A 142 2.57 -6.37 21.43
CA THR A 142 2.95 -7.03 22.67
C THR A 142 1.92 -8.09 23.03
N CYS A 143 2.31 -9.06 23.87
CA CYS A 143 1.37 -10.02 24.44
C CYS A 143 1.57 -10.18 25.94
N ALA A 144 0.45 -10.32 26.66
CA ALA A 144 0.41 -10.67 28.07
C ALA A 144 -0.44 -11.94 28.30
N ASN A 145 -0.08 -12.71 29.32
CA ASN A 145 -0.90 -13.83 29.80
C ASN A 145 -2.11 -13.32 30.58
N ASN A 146 -3.29 -13.89 30.32
CA ASN A 146 -4.47 -13.69 31.14
C ASN A 146 -5.09 -15.05 31.54
N PRO A 147 -5.02 -15.46 32.82
CA PRO A 147 -4.43 -14.71 33.93
C PRO A 147 -2.89 -14.67 33.88
N ALA A 148 -2.28 -13.63 34.47
CA ALA A 148 -0.83 -13.50 34.55
C ALA A 148 -0.18 -14.45 35.59
N SER A 149 -0.99 -15.01 36.50
CA SER A 149 -0.58 -15.94 37.54
C SER A 149 -1.70 -16.95 37.80
N VAL A 150 -1.33 -18.20 38.10
CA VAL A 150 -2.25 -19.34 38.33
C VAL A 150 -2.07 -19.95 39.72
N GLY A 151 -3.06 -20.72 40.20
CA GLY A 151 -3.04 -21.34 41.53
C GLY A 151 -3.67 -20.46 42.64
N PRO A 152 -3.45 -20.76 43.93
CA PRO A 152 -2.50 -21.74 44.46
C PRO A 152 -3.03 -23.19 44.47
N GLY A 153 -4.33 -23.41 44.24
CA GLY A 153 -4.90 -24.76 44.23
C GLY A 153 -4.31 -25.64 43.12
N ALA A 154 -4.17 -26.94 43.40
CA ALA A 154 -3.80 -27.91 42.36
C ALA A 154 -4.91 -28.00 41.31
N GLY A 155 -4.52 -27.99 40.03
CA GLY A 155 -5.43 -28.07 38.90
C GLY A 155 -4.82 -27.44 37.65
N THR A 156 -5.48 -27.60 36.51
CA THR A 156 -5.12 -26.95 35.26
C THR A 156 -5.91 -25.65 35.13
N THR A 157 -5.23 -24.56 34.77
CA THR A 157 -5.86 -23.29 34.44
C THR A 157 -5.50 -22.93 33.01
N THR A 158 -6.50 -22.74 32.15
CA THR A 158 -6.27 -22.25 30.78
C THR A 158 -5.78 -20.80 30.83
N ILE A 159 -4.72 -20.50 30.08
CA ILE A 159 -4.14 -19.17 29.96
C ILE A 159 -4.39 -18.68 28.53
N TYR A 160 -4.93 -17.47 28.42
CA TYR A 160 -5.23 -16.83 27.15
C TYR A 160 -4.17 -15.77 26.82
N PRO A 161 -3.72 -15.65 25.56
CA PRO A 161 -2.90 -14.54 25.14
C PRO A 161 -3.76 -13.28 24.97
N VAL A 162 -3.28 -12.15 25.47
CA VAL A 162 -3.89 -10.83 25.25
C VAL A 162 -2.91 -9.97 24.49
N VAL A 163 -3.24 -9.67 23.23
CA VAL A 163 -2.42 -8.85 22.33
C VAL A 163 -2.80 -7.37 22.47
N SER A 164 -1.80 -6.50 22.52
CA SER A 164 -1.99 -5.04 22.49
C SER A 164 -0.91 -4.36 21.66
N GLY A 165 -1.18 -3.17 21.14
CA GLY A 165 -0.28 -2.42 20.27
C GLY A 165 -1.04 -1.35 19.48
N THR A 166 -0.35 -0.60 18.65
CA THR A 166 -0.98 0.36 17.73
C THR A 166 -1.34 -0.30 16.39
N GLY A 167 -2.33 0.24 15.69
CA GLY A 167 -2.66 -0.24 14.34
C GLY A 167 -3.10 -1.70 14.25
N LEU A 168 -3.76 -2.26 15.28
CA LEU A 168 -4.22 -3.66 15.32
C LEU A 168 -5.01 -4.09 14.08
N THR A 169 -5.74 -3.15 13.45
CA THR A 169 -6.49 -3.38 12.20
C THR A 169 -5.61 -3.74 11.01
N ASN A 170 -4.30 -3.48 11.08
CA ASN A 170 -3.35 -3.86 10.05
C ASN A 170 -2.85 -5.31 10.18
N PHE A 171 -3.24 -6.01 11.25
CA PHE A 171 -2.80 -7.37 11.54
C PHE A 171 -3.96 -8.35 11.49
N GLN A 172 -3.68 -9.55 11.01
CA GLN A 172 -4.52 -10.73 11.20
C GLN A 172 -3.89 -11.55 12.31
N ILE A 173 -4.54 -11.56 13.48
CA ILE A 173 -3.97 -12.15 14.70
C ILE A 173 -4.63 -13.50 14.97
N GLY A 174 -3.86 -14.58 14.82
CA GLY A 174 -4.23 -15.89 15.35
C GLY A 174 -3.88 -15.96 16.84
N VAL A 175 -4.84 -16.31 17.70
CA VAL A 175 -4.57 -16.54 19.13
C VAL A 175 -4.67 -18.04 19.44
N PHE A 176 -3.68 -18.57 20.14
CA PHE A 176 -3.66 -19.95 20.58
C PHE A 176 -3.48 -20.00 22.10
N ASP A 177 -4.36 -20.76 22.73
CA ASP A 177 -4.25 -21.13 24.14
C ASP A 177 -3.20 -22.26 24.31
N ASP A 178 -2.76 -22.52 25.53
CA ASP A 178 -1.75 -23.55 25.84
C ASP A 178 -2.15 -24.96 25.34
N ASP A 179 -3.46 -25.23 25.25
CA ASP A 179 -4.01 -26.49 24.73
C ASP A 179 -3.97 -26.59 23.19
N GLY A 180 -3.42 -25.59 22.48
CA GLY A 180 -3.33 -25.55 21.02
C GLY A 180 -4.66 -25.26 20.31
N ASN A 181 -5.74 -24.99 21.04
CA ASN A 181 -7.01 -24.59 20.46
C ASN A 181 -6.95 -23.14 19.99
N GLY A 182 -7.00 -22.93 18.66
CA GLY A 182 -6.97 -21.61 18.05
C GLY A 182 -8.33 -20.93 18.08
N ARG A 183 -8.35 -19.64 18.46
CA ARG A 183 -9.45 -18.72 18.13
C ARG A 183 -8.91 -17.70 17.13
N GLN A 184 -9.61 -17.49 16.02
CA GLN A 184 -9.32 -16.33 15.16
C GLN A 184 -10.09 -15.14 15.73
N CYS A 185 -9.39 -14.15 16.26
CA CYS A 185 -9.99 -12.86 16.55
C CYS A 185 -9.86 -11.99 15.30
N ASN A 186 -10.91 -11.95 14.48
CA ASN A 186 -11.08 -10.83 13.55
C ASN A 186 -11.46 -9.61 14.38
N LEU A 187 -10.43 -8.87 14.84
CA LEU A 187 -10.58 -7.51 15.36
C LEU A 187 -10.83 -6.53 14.21
#